data_AF-A0A7C5DB29-F1
#
_entry.id   AF-A0A7C5DB29-F1
#
_cell.length_a   1.000
_cell.length_b   1.000
_cell.length_c   1.000
_cell.angle_alpha   90.00
_cell.angle_beta   90.00
_cell.angle_gamma   90.00
#
_symmetry.space_group_name_H-M   'P 1'
#
loop_
_entity.id
_entity.type
_entity.pdbx_description
1 polymer ?
#
loop_
_entity_poly.entity_id
_entity_poly.type
_entity_poly.pdbx_seq_one_letter_code
_entity_poly.pdbx_strand_id
1 'polypeptide(L)'
;MDMQLIKPLLPIIFFSSLFLSLASAQPHPIAGYAYYENGSPAANAIVNVTNLDTGDKITNIIVGQNGYYEFDVGSPGVGWSDGDRINILISGTGEYEGWKGTAVITLNLTAPYQIVPDIYLSYEGVKIRITKPSKGSQISGKTFVIGEVEGEAIIDKVEIKIDEGEWITVQGTKNWSYLLDTKYLDEGNHIIYARAIIKEENTSVVADVTSVQIIVKSTESKDTPSFEAIYLTLILLILTSTKKLRL
;
A
#
# COMPACT_ATOMS: atom_id res chain seq x y z
N MET A 1 -10.09 14.16 7.05
CA MET A 1 -10.98 13.15 7.65
C MET A 1 -10.09 11.98 7.98
N ASP A 2 -9.68 11.85 9.23
CA ASP A 2 -8.81 10.78 9.70
C ASP A 2 -9.50 9.44 9.47
N MET A 3 -8.97 8.67 8.52
CA MET A 3 -9.40 7.30 8.30
C MET A 3 -8.77 6.46 9.40
N GLN A 4 -9.44 6.40 10.56
CA GLN A 4 -9.09 5.40 11.57
C GLN A 4 -9.30 4.02 10.94
N LEU A 5 -8.18 3.36 10.63
CA LEU A 5 -8.14 1.96 10.22
C LEU A 5 -8.92 1.15 11.26
N ILE A 6 -10.09 0.64 10.86
CA ILE A 6 -10.89 -0.27 11.68
C ILE A 6 -10.09 -1.57 11.76
N LYS A 7 -9.37 -1.75 12.88
CA LYS A 7 -8.62 -2.97 13.15
C LYS A 7 -9.61 -4.15 13.26
N PRO A 8 -9.41 -5.26 12.55
CA PRO A 8 -10.25 -6.44 12.74
C PRO A 8 -10.08 -6.96 14.18
N LEU A 9 -11.19 -7.26 14.87
CA LEU A 9 -11.14 -7.93 16.18
C LEU A 9 -10.43 -9.30 16.04
N LEU A 10 -9.59 -9.64 17.02
CA LEU A 10 -8.95 -10.96 17.09
C LEU A 10 -10.02 -12.07 17.07
N PRO A 11 -9.86 -13.12 16.24
CA PRO A 11 -10.64 -14.34 16.40
C PRO A 11 -10.20 -15.04 17.70
N ILE A 12 -11.07 -15.07 18.71
CA ILE A 12 -10.83 -15.82 19.95
C ILE A 12 -11.24 -17.28 19.70
N ILE A 13 -10.26 -18.18 19.54
CA ILE A 13 -10.52 -19.63 19.49
C ILE A 13 -10.20 -20.20 20.88
N PHE A 14 -11.24 -20.57 21.64
CA PHE A 14 -11.11 -21.24 22.94
C PHE A 14 -11.03 -22.76 22.73
N PHE A 15 -9.89 -23.37 23.02
CA PHE A 15 -9.79 -24.83 23.15
C PHE A 15 -10.03 -25.22 24.61
N SER A 16 -11.22 -25.75 24.91
CA SER A 16 -11.51 -26.40 26.20
C SER A 16 -11.13 -27.89 26.09
N SER A 17 -10.17 -28.36 26.88
CA SER A 17 -9.88 -29.80 26.98
C SER A 17 -9.78 -30.26 28.44
N LEU A 18 -10.30 -31.46 28.65
CA LEU A 18 -10.50 -32.15 29.91
C LEU A 18 -9.17 -32.78 30.38
N PHE A 19 -8.77 -32.54 31.63
CA PHE A 19 -7.47 -32.97 32.17
C PHE A 19 -7.41 -34.47 32.55
N LEU A 20 -6.48 -35.22 31.96
CA LEU A 20 -5.86 -36.41 32.56
C LEU A 20 -4.32 -36.33 32.43
N SER A 21 -3.59 -36.64 33.50
CA SER A 21 -2.19 -36.25 33.70
C SER A 21 -1.14 -37.13 32.98
N LEU A 22 -0.42 -36.53 32.04
CA LEU A 22 0.95 -36.82 31.61
C LEU A 22 1.53 -35.44 31.23
N ALA A 23 2.71 -35.04 31.77
CA ALA A 23 3.39 -33.74 31.60
C ALA A 23 2.51 -32.64 30.96
N SER A 24 1.85 -31.80 31.79
CA SER A 24 0.79 -30.90 31.33
C SER A 24 1.20 -30.15 30.07
N ALA A 25 0.60 -30.53 28.93
CA ALA A 25 0.61 -29.74 27.72
C ALA A 25 0.14 -28.33 28.11
N GLN A 26 1.06 -27.37 28.07
CA GLN A 26 0.77 -25.96 28.26
C GLN A 26 1.07 -25.25 26.94
N PRO A 27 0.06 -25.06 26.09
CA PRO A 27 0.18 -24.22 24.90
C PRO A 27 0.56 -22.80 25.31
N HIS A 28 1.29 -22.11 24.43
CA HIS A 28 1.61 -20.69 24.58
C HIS A 28 1.54 -20.02 23.20
N PRO A 29 0.35 -19.57 22.78
CA PRO A 29 0.18 -18.95 21.48
C PRO A 29 0.77 -17.54 21.45
N ILE A 30 1.44 -17.25 20.34
CA ILE A 30 1.98 -15.94 20.00
C ILE A 30 1.38 -15.50 18.68
N ALA A 31 0.79 -14.31 18.67
CA ALA A 31 0.10 -13.77 17.50
C ALA A 31 0.55 -12.34 17.18
N GLY A 32 0.35 -11.93 15.94
CA GLY A 32 0.63 -10.58 15.49
C GLY A 32 -0.02 -10.27 14.14
N TYR A 33 0.22 -9.05 13.67
CA TYR A 33 -0.17 -8.62 12.34
C TYR A 33 1.05 -8.20 11.53
N ALA A 34 1.00 -8.47 10.23
CA ALA A 34 2.00 -8.09 9.26
C ALA A 34 1.39 -7.26 8.13
N TYR A 35 2.07 -6.19 7.77
CA TYR A 35 1.65 -5.24 6.75
C TYR A 35 2.80 -4.91 5.80
N TYR A 36 2.49 -4.46 4.59
CA TYR A 36 3.45 -3.73 3.75
C TYR A 36 3.45 -2.24 4.14
N GLU A 37 4.44 -1.47 3.70
CA GLU A 37 4.56 -0.05 4.06
C GLU A 37 3.38 0.83 3.63
N ASN A 38 2.66 0.43 2.59
CA ASN A 38 1.41 1.07 2.16
C ASN A 38 0.23 0.81 3.12
N GLY A 39 0.43 0.03 4.18
CA GLY A 39 -0.57 -0.36 5.18
C GLY A 39 -1.47 -1.53 4.76
N SER A 40 -1.30 -2.09 3.57
CA SER A 40 -2.06 -3.27 3.17
C SER A 40 -1.57 -4.53 3.91
N PRO A 41 -2.45 -5.48 4.24
CA PRO A 41 -2.03 -6.73 4.88
C PRO A 41 -0.99 -7.50 4.06
N ALA A 42 0.03 -8.04 4.73
CA ALA A 42 1.07 -8.86 4.11
C ALA A 42 0.57 -10.30 3.83
N ALA A 43 -0.55 -10.42 3.13
CA ALA A 43 -1.21 -11.70 2.88
C ALA A 43 -0.31 -12.69 2.13
N ASN A 44 -0.35 -13.95 2.55
CA ASN A 44 0.48 -15.06 2.04
C ASN A 44 1.99 -14.93 2.30
N ALA A 45 2.45 -13.87 2.99
CA ALA A 45 3.82 -13.79 3.45
C ALA A 45 4.14 -14.97 4.40
N ILE A 46 5.43 -15.31 4.49
CA ILE A 46 5.89 -16.48 5.25
C ILE A 46 6.57 -16.00 6.52
N VAL A 47 6.06 -16.44 7.67
CA VAL A 47 6.68 -16.24 8.99
C VAL A 47 7.59 -17.42 9.31
N ASN A 48 8.83 -17.12 9.66
CA ASN A 48 9.80 -18.05 10.21
C ASN A 48 10.29 -17.51 11.56
N VAL A 49 10.21 -18.36 12.58
CA VAL A 49 10.59 -18.03 13.95
C VAL A 49 11.83 -18.83 14.30
N THR A 50 12.83 -18.18 14.89
CA THR A 50 14.05 -18.81 15.40
C THR A 50 14.21 -18.47 16.87
N ASN A 51 14.35 -19.48 17.72
CA ASN A 51 14.83 -19.30 19.08
C ASN A 51 16.32 -18.92 19.00
N LEU A 52 16.66 -17.73 19.47
CA LEU A 52 18.01 -17.18 19.38
C LEU A 52 18.97 -17.79 20.40
N ASP A 53 18.45 -18.45 21.43
CA ASP A 53 19.25 -19.04 22.49
C ASP A 53 19.50 -20.53 22.22
N THR A 54 18.56 -21.26 21.59
CA THR A 54 18.73 -22.68 21.24
C THR A 54 19.04 -22.93 19.76
N GLY A 55 18.62 -22.04 18.86
CA GLY A 55 18.69 -22.21 17.41
C GLY A 55 17.52 -22.99 16.79
N ASP A 56 16.59 -23.49 17.61
CA ASP A 56 15.39 -24.19 17.15
C ASP A 56 14.46 -23.26 16.35
N LYS A 57 13.62 -23.85 15.51
CA LYS A 57 12.80 -23.09 14.55
C LYS A 57 11.36 -23.58 14.45
N ILE A 58 10.48 -22.63 14.16
CA ILE A 58 9.15 -22.86 13.60
C ILE A 58 9.14 -22.17 12.23
N THR A 59 8.81 -22.89 11.17
CA THR A 59 8.95 -22.37 9.80
C THR A 59 7.65 -22.50 9.02
N ASN A 60 7.54 -21.72 7.94
CA ASN A 60 6.46 -21.81 6.96
C ASN A 60 5.05 -21.52 7.50
N ILE A 61 4.93 -20.64 8.50
CA ILE A 61 3.63 -20.12 8.94
C ILE A 61 3.16 -19.09 7.91
N ILE A 62 1.92 -19.20 7.46
CA ILE A 62 1.37 -18.32 6.42
C ILE A 62 0.62 -17.17 7.09
N VAL A 63 0.93 -15.94 6.69
CA VAL A 63 0.15 -14.76 7.06
C VAL A 63 -1.20 -14.79 6.34
N GLY A 64 -2.28 -14.71 7.11
CA GLY A 64 -3.65 -14.71 6.60
C GLY A 64 -3.97 -13.47 5.75
N GLN A 65 -5.10 -13.51 5.04
CA GLN A 65 -5.54 -12.43 4.15
C GLN A 65 -5.74 -11.07 4.86
N ASN A 66 -6.00 -11.09 6.17
CA ASN A 66 -6.14 -9.91 7.02
C ASN A 66 -4.82 -9.48 7.69
N GLY A 67 -3.70 -10.13 7.37
CA GLY A 67 -2.39 -9.83 7.93
C GLY A 67 -2.08 -10.57 9.22
N TYR A 68 -3.04 -11.35 9.74
CA TYR A 68 -2.88 -12.10 10.98
C TYR A 68 -1.94 -13.30 10.81
N TYR A 69 -1.08 -13.54 11.79
CA TYR A 69 -0.32 -14.79 11.92
C TYR A 69 -0.30 -15.23 13.39
N GLU A 70 -0.16 -16.54 13.60
CA GLU A 70 -0.12 -17.16 14.92
C GLU A 70 0.76 -18.40 14.90
N PHE A 71 1.46 -18.67 16.00
CA PHE A 71 2.19 -19.91 16.25
C PHE A 71 2.24 -20.23 17.74
N ASP A 72 2.43 -21.51 18.08
CA ASP A 72 2.54 -21.96 19.47
C ASP A 72 3.99 -22.34 19.81
N VAL A 73 4.49 -21.82 20.94
CA VAL A 73 5.84 -22.14 21.44
C VAL A 73 5.84 -23.09 22.64
N GLY A 74 4.66 -23.44 23.14
CA GLY A 74 4.43 -24.30 24.29
C GLY A 74 4.37 -25.79 23.92
N SER A 75 3.58 -26.55 24.69
CA SER A 75 3.40 -27.99 24.52
C SER A 75 1.92 -28.35 24.33
N PRO A 76 1.54 -29.26 23.41
CA PRO A 76 2.41 -29.96 22.46
C PRO A 76 2.87 -29.01 21.34
N GLY A 77 4.19 -28.85 21.19
CA GLY A 77 4.82 -27.86 20.32
C GLY A 77 6.34 -27.94 20.48
N VAL A 78 7.05 -26.85 20.18
CA VAL A 78 8.52 -26.80 20.34
C VAL A 78 8.98 -26.77 21.80
N GLY A 79 8.11 -26.41 22.74
CA GLY A 79 8.40 -26.43 24.17
C GLY A 79 9.56 -25.51 24.58
N TRP A 80 9.63 -24.31 24.01
CA TRP A 80 10.65 -23.31 24.35
C TRP A 80 10.47 -22.77 25.77
N SER A 81 11.54 -22.20 26.33
CA SER A 81 11.58 -21.82 27.75
C SER A 81 11.15 -20.38 27.98
N ASP A 82 10.60 -20.11 29.18
CA ASP A 82 10.37 -18.74 29.64
C ASP A 82 11.69 -17.96 29.67
N GLY A 83 11.67 -16.72 29.16
CA GLY A 83 12.86 -15.89 29.03
C GLY A 83 13.69 -16.10 27.75
N ASP A 84 13.41 -17.12 26.94
CA ASP A 84 14.09 -17.29 25.65
C ASP A 84 13.79 -16.10 24.73
N ARG A 85 14.77 -15.69 23.94
CA ARG A 85 14.60 -14.66 22.90
C ARG A 85 14.28 -15.33 21.58
N ILE A 86 13.27 -14.84 20.89
CA ILE A 86 12.89 -15.34 19.57
C ILE A 86 12.98 -14.22 18.54
N ASN A 87 13.47 -14.55 17.34
CA ASN A 87 13.42 -13.70 16.16
C ASN A 87 12.32 -14.19 15.24
N ILE A 88 11.38 -13.31 14.92
CA ILE A 88 10.29 -13.51 13.99
C ILE A 88 10.68 -12.78 12.70
N LEU A 89 10.94 -13.54 11.65
CA LEU A 89 11.21 -13.02 10.31
C LEU A 89 10.00 -13.29 9.43
N ILE A 90 9.44 -12.23 8.85
CA ILE A 90 8.38 -12.33 7.86
C ILE A 90 8.94 -11.95 6.50
N SER A 91 8.81 -12.86 5.53
CA SER A 91 9.27 -12.69 4.16
C SER A 91 8.07 -12.57 3.21
N GLY A 92 8.05 -11.53 2.39
CA GLY A 92 7.06 -11.37 1.34
C GLY A 92 7.22 -12.41 0.23
N THR A 93 6.13 -12.61 -0.53
CA THR A 93 6.04 -13.61 -1.61
C THR A 93 5.43 -12.97 -2.86
N GLY A 94 5.64 -13.57 -4.04
CA GLY A 94 5.03 -13.11 -5.28
C GLY A 94 5.55 -11.72 -5.67
N GLU A 95 4.66 -10.75 -5.89
CA GLU A 95 5.09 -9.37 -6.21
C GLU A 95 5.96 -8.73 -5.12
N TYR A 96 5.83 -9.17 -3.87
CA TYR A 96 6.58 -8.68 -2.71
C TYR A 96 7.73 -9.62 -2.31
N GLU A 97 8.18 -10.49 -3.21
CA GLU A 97 9.38 -11.29 -2.98
C GLU A 97 10.57 -10.38 -2.61
N GLY A 98 11.43 -10.83 -1.69
CA GLY A 98 12.56 -10.03 -1.18
C GLY A 98 12.19 -9.04 -0.06
N TRP A 99 10.92 -8.68 0.11
CA TRP A 99 10.49 -7.83 1.23
C TRP A 99 10.60 -8.56 2.55
N LYS A 100 11.11 -7.88 3.57
CA LYS A 100 11.29 -8.46 4.91
C LYS A 100 10.84 -7.51 6.00
N GLY A 101 10.35 -8.09 7.09
CA GLY A 101 10.09 -7.42 8.35
C GLY A 101 10.46 -8.34 9.50
N THR A 102 11.01 -7.78 10.58
CA THR A 102 11.49 -8.56 11.72
C THR A 102 10.97 -8.02 13.04
N ALA A 103 10.80 -8.92 14.01
CA ALA A 103 10.60 -8.57 15.40
C ALA A 103 11.39 -9.53 16.29
N VAL A 104 11.99 -9.01 17.36
CA VAL A 104 12.62 -9.83 18.41
C VAL A 104 11.83 -9.61 19.69
N ILE A 105 11.37 -10.69 20.31
CA ILE A 105 10.67 -10.65 21.60
C ILE A 105 11.29 -11.65 22.57
N THR A 106 11.08 -11.40 23.87
CA THR A 106 11.38 -12.35 24.94
C THR A 106 10.10 -13.10 25.31
N LEU A 107 10.19 -14.42 25.40
CA LEU A 107 9.09 -15.28 25.83
C LEU A 107 8.75 -14.99 27.30
N ASN A 108 7.46 -14.82 27.55
CA ASN A 108 6.86 -14.68 28.87
C ASN A 108 5.71 -15.70 28.98
N LEU A 109 6.05 -16.92 29.39
CA LEU A 109 5.14 -18.05 29.53
C LEU A 109 4.28 -17.95 30.81
N THR A 110 4.48 -16.90 31.63
CA THR A 110 3.58 -16.59 32.76
C THR A 110 2.25 -15.99 32.27
N ALA A 111 2.23 -15.40 31.08
CA ALA A 111 1.02 -14.97 30.40
C ALA A 111 0.39 -16.15 29.63
N PRO A 112 -0.94 -16.18 29.45
CA PRO A 112 -1.59 -17.23 28.66
C PRO A 112 -1.35 -17.12 27.14
N TYR A 113 -0.91 -15.94 26.67
CA TYR A 113 -0.57 -15.66 25.27
C TYR A 113 0.30 -14.39 25.18
N GLN A 114 0.97 -14.18 24.05
CA GLN A 114 1.71 -12.94 23.76
C GLN A 114 1.32 -12.34 22.40
N ILE A 115 1.30 -11.01 22.34
CA ILE A 115 1.04 -10.27 21.11
C ILE A 115 2.31 -9.56 20.67
N VAL A 116 2.68 -9.77 19.41
CA VAL A 116 3.80 -9.11 18.75
C VAL A 116 3.30 -7.77 18.18
N PRO A 117 4.06 -6.67 18.31
CA PRO A 117 3.76 -5.43 17.61
C PRO A 117 3.64 -5.65 16.10
N ASP A 118 2.86 -4.79 15.43
CA ASP A 118 2.68 -4.85 13.98
C ASP A 118 4.04 -4.82 13.26
N ILE A 119 4.28 -5.80 12.38
CA ILE A 119 5.52 -5.92 11.61
C ILE A 119 5.27 -5.38 10.20
N TYR A 120 6.07 -4.39 9.80
CA TYR A 120 6.02 -3.81 8.46
C TYR A 120 7.13 -4.39 7.60
N LEU A 121 6.75 -4.98 6.47
CA LEU A 121 7.66 -5.49 5.47
C LEU A 121 8.07 -4.35 4.54
N SER A 122 9.36 -4.32 4.19
CA SER A 122 9.93 -3.41 3.20
C SER A 122 11.06 -4.12 2.44
N TYR A 123 11.38 -3.66 1.23
CA TYR A 123 12.65 -3.99 0.60
C TYR A 123 13.71 -3.02 1.14
N GLU A 124 14.80 -3.54 1.69
CA GLU A 124 15.83 -2.68 2.28
C GLU A 124 16.48 -1.77 1.22
N GLY A 125 16.58 -0.48 1.52
CA GLY A 125 17.40 0.46 0.76
C GLY A 125 16.82 0.98 -0.56
N VAL A 126 15.52 0.75 -0.84
CA VAL A 126 14.81 1.38 -1.97
C VAL A 126 13.59 2.13 -1.47
N LYS A 127 13.43 3.39 -1.91
CA LYS A 127 12.27 4.23 -1.59
C LYS A 127 11.78 5.00 -2.81
N ILE A 128 10.54 4.77 -3.23
CA ILE A 128 9.91 5.54 -4.32
C ILE A 128 9.02 6.65 -3.74
N ARG A 129 9.10 7.84 -4.35
CA ARG A 129 8.31 9.01 -3.95
C ARG A 129 7.62 9.62 -5.15
N ILE A 130 6.38 10.07 -4.95
CA ILE A 130 5.67 10.98 -5.87
C ILE A 130 5.87 12.39 -5.32
N THR A 131 6.63 13.23 -6.01
CA THR A 131 6.94 14.60 -5.58
C THR A 131 5.91 15.60 -6.11
N LYS A 132 5.33 15.32 -7.28
CA LYS A 132 4.18 16.05 -7.84
C LYS A 132 3.20 15.10 -8.53
N PRO A 133 1.89 15.34 -8.43
CA PRO A 133 1.24 16.35 -7.60
C PRO A 133 1.34 16.02 -6.09
N SER A 134 1.13 17.02 -5.24
CA SER A 134 1.09 16.81 -3.78
C SER A 134 -0.29 16.27 -3.37
N LYS A 135 -0.39 15.59 -2.22
CA LYS A 135 -1.65 15.02 -1.73
C LYS A 135 -2.77 16.07 -1.69
N GLY A 136 -3.92 15.74 -2.29
CA GLY A 136 -5.11 16.58 -2.35
C GLY A 136 -5.07 17.67 -3.42
N SER A 137 -4.04 17.73 -4.27
CA SER A 137 -3.95 18.72 -5.34
C SER A 137 -5.12 18.59 -6.32
N GLN A 138 -5.67 19.73 -6.72
CA GLN A 138 -6.63 19.81 -7.81
C GLN A 138 -5.91 19.90 -9.14
N ILE A 139 -6.23 19.02 -10.09
CA ILE A 139 -5.63 18.98 -11.43
C ILE A 139 -6.69 18.93 -12.52
N SER A 140 -6.36 19.47 -13.70
CA SER A 140 -7.21 19.50 -14.89
C SER A 140 -6.36 19.57 -16.16
N GLY A 141 -6.85 19.06 -17.29
CA GLY A 141 -6.11 18.97 -18.54
C GLY A 141 -4.91 18.00 -18.44
N LYS A 142 -3.79 18.38 -19.07
CA LYS A 142 -2.55 17.60 -19.05
C LYS A 142 -1.63 18.08 -17.93
N THR A 143 -1.23 17.17 -17.04
CA THR A 143 -0.37 17.45 -15.88
C THR A 143 0.73 16.41 -15.76
N PHE A 144 1.94 16.83 -15.38
CA PHE A 144 3.02 15.89 -15.07
C PHE A 144 2.86 15.32 -13.66
N VAL A 145 2.90 13.99 -13.58
CA VAL A 145 3.24 13.25 -12.37
C VAL A 145 4.74 13.07 -12.36
N ILE A 146 5.40 13.47 -11.28
CA ILE A 146 6.86 13.49 -11.15
C ILE A 146 7.22 12.81 -9.84
N GLY A 147 8.31 12.06 -9.87
CA GLY A 147 8.84 11.43 -8.67
C GLY A 147 10.29 11.03 -8.79
N GLU A 148 10.78 10.43 -7.71
CA GLU A 148 12.15 9.99 -7.57
C GLU A 148 12.22 8.64 -6.85
N VAL A 149 13.31 7.92 -7.06
CA VAL A 149 13.67 6.71 -6.32
C VAL A 149 14.98 6.96 -5.58
N GLU A 150 14.94 6.87 -4.25
CA GLU A 150 16.10 6.89 -3.37
C GLU A 150 16.59 5.46 -3.14
N GLY A 151 17.90 5.28 -3.05
CA GLY A 151 18.51 3.97 -2.88
C GLY A 151 19.70 3.70 -3.79
N GLU A 152 20.42 2.62 -3.46
CA GLU A 152 21.58 2.13 -4.21
C GLU A 152 21.24 0.97 -5.15
N ALA A 153 20.04 0.39 -5.04
CA ALA A 153 19.62 -0.69 -5.93
C ALA A 153 19.47 -0.20 -7.38
N ILE A 154 19.78 -1.08 -8.33
CA ILE A 154 19.58 -0.80 -9.75
C ILE A 154 18.10 -0.97 -10.08
N ILE A 155 17.43 0.16 -10.33
CA ILE A 155 16.03 0.19 -10.73
C ILE A 155 15.91 -0.15 -12.21
N ASP A 156 15.18 -1.23 -12.51
CA ASP A 156 14.90 -1.68 -13.88
C ASP A 156 13.88 -0.76 -14.54
N LYS A 157 12.76 -0.51 -13.85
CA LYS A 157 11.70 0.38 -14.31
C LYS A 157 10.88 0.95 -13.16
N VAL A 158 10.21 2.06 -13.43
CA VAL A 158 9.13 2.58 -12.60
C VAL A 158 7.82 2.42 -13.35
N GLU A 159 6.78 2.05 -12.61
CA GLU A 159 5.43 1.93 -13.14
C GLU A 159 4.48 2.78 -12.30
N ILE A 160 3.42 3.29 -12.92
CA ILE A 160 2.31 3.94 -12.23
C ILE A 160 0.99 3.29 -12.59
N LYS A 161 0.00 3.40 -11.72
CA LYS A 161 -1.41 3.15 -12.07
C LYS A 161 -2.29 4.22 -11.42
N ILE A 162 -3.46 4.43 -12.01
CA ILE A 162 -4.48 5.35 -11.48
C ILE A 162 -5.67 4.50 -11.07
N ASP A 163 -6.08 4.64 -9.81
CA ASP A 163 -7.13 3.85 -9.17
C ASP A 163 -6.89 2.33 -9.37
N GLU A 164 -7.91 1.63 -9.87
CA GLU A 164 -7.87 0.19 -10.18
C GLU A 164 -7.43 -0.10 -11.64
N GLY A 165 -6.80 0.87 -12.30
CA GLY A 165 -6.27 0.71 -13.65
C GLY A 165 -5.03 -0.18 -13.72
N GLU A 166 -4.60 -0.46 -14.95
CA GLU A 166 -3.39 -1.23 -15.23
C GLU A 166 -2.11 -0.44 -14.90
N TRP A 167 -1.04 -1.18 -14.57
CA TRP A 167 0.29 -0.59 -14.40
C TRP A 167 0.90 -0.18 -15.75
N ILE A 168 1.43 1.04 -15.80
CA ILE A 168 2.02 1.66 -16.98
C ILE A 168 3.47 2.00 -16.68
N THR A 169 4.41 1.47 -17.46
CA THR A 169 5.82 1.86 -17.40
C THR A 169 5.99 3.32 -17.77
N VAL A 170 6.68 4.08 -16.91
CA VAL A 170 6.91 5.52 -17.10
C VAL A 170 8.31 5.81 -17.65
N GLN A 171 8.56 7.08 -18.00
CA GLN A 171 9.88 7.51 -18.43
C GLN A 171 10.77 7.77 -17.22
N GLY A 172 11.99 7.22 -17.27
CA GLY A 172 13.00 7.37 -16.22
C GLY A 172 12.88 6.32 -15.12
N THR A 173 13.94 6.22 -14.30
CA THR A 173 14.03 5.26 -13.19
C THR A 173 14.30 6.00 -11.88
N LYS A 174 15.48 6.62 -11.76
CA LYS A 174 15.87 7.38 -10.55
C LYS A 174 15.11 8.69 -10.40
N ASN A 175 14.97 9.44 -11.49
CA ASN A 175 14.03 10.54 -11.62
C ASN A 175 13.08 10.14 -12.73
N TRP A 176 11.79 10.13 -12.44
CA TRP A 176 10.79 9.60 -13.35
C TRP A 176 9.61 10.55 -13.51
N SER A 177 8.93 10.46 -14.65
CA SER A 177 7.77 11.29 -14.93
C SER A 177 6.77 10.64 -15.88
N TYR A 178 5.52 11.08 -15.77
CA TYR A 178 4.42 10.67 -16.62
C TYR A 178 3.50 11.85 -16.93
N LEU A 179 3.10 12.01 -18.19
CA LEU A 179 2.13 13.03 -18.60
C LEU A 179 0.72 12.47 -18.48
N LEU A 180 0.03 12.81 -17.41
CA LEU A 180 -1.35 12.43 -17.17
C LEU A 180 -2.31 13.36 -17.93
N ASP A 181 -3.21 12.78 -18.71
CA ASP A 181 -4.31 13.50 -19.37
C ASP A 181 -5.63 13.21 -18.64
N THR A 182 -6.08 14.18 -17.85
CA THR A 182 -7.27 14.03 -16.99
C THR A 182 -8.58 13.91 -17.78
N LYS A 183 -8.58 14.11 -19.11
CA LYS A 183 -9.79 13.92 -19.94
C LYS A 183 -10.29 12.47 -19.95
N TYR A 184 -9.47 11.52 -19.51
CA TYR A 184 -9.81 10.10 -19.40
C TYR A 184 -10.17 9.68 -17.97
N LEU A 185 -10.26 10.65 -17.05
CA LEU A 185 -10.65 10.43 -15.67
C LEU A 185 -11.96 11.16 -15.40
N ASP A 186 -12.80 10.56 -14.55
CA ASP A 186 -13.99 11.23 -14.04
C ASP A 186 -13.60 12.41 -13.14
N GLU A 187 -14.55 13.31 -12.85
CA GLU A 187 -14.33 14.33 -11.84
C GLU A 187 -14.41 13.74 -10.44
N GLY A 188 -13.49 14.15 -9.55
CA GLY A 188 -13.51 13.71 -8.16
C GLY A 188 -12.16 13.25 -7.65
N ASN A 189 -12.18 12.42 -6.60
CA ASN A 189 -10.96 11.90 -5.97
C ASN A 189 -10.42 10.73 -6.79
N HIS A 190 -9.11 10.75 -7.05
CA HIS A 190 -8.38 9.63 -7.64
C HIS A 190 -7.12 9.36 -6.82
N ILE A 191 -6.61 8.14 -6.89
CA ILE A 191 -5.34 7.74 -6.28
C ILE A 191 -4.37 7.36 -7.38
N ILE A 192 -3.21 8.01 -7.40
CA ILE A 192 -2.09 7.63 -8.25
C ILE A 192 -1.17 6.76 -7.40
N TYR A 193 -0.90 5.54 -7.87
CA TYR A 193 0.09 4.64 -7.30
C TYR A 193 1.36 4.69 -8.16
N ALA A 194 2.52 4.54 -7.52
CA ALA A 194 3.79 4.37 -8.21
C ALA A 194 4.57 3.22 -7.53
N ARG A 195 5.25 2.39 -8.34
CA ARG A 195 6.11 1.32 -7.83
C ARG A 195 7.47 1.30 -8.52
N ALA A 196 8.52 1.03 -7.75
CA ALA A 196 9.86 0.78 -8.28
C ALA A 196 10.06 -0.73 -8.46
N ILE A 197 10.51 -1.13 -9.65
CA ILE A 197 10.84 -2.52 -9.97
C ILE A 197 12.34 -2.63 -10.09
N ILE A 198 12.92 -3.60 -9.39
CA ILE A 198 14.32 -4.02 -9.57
C ILE A 198 14.36 -5.35 -10.31
N LYS A 199 15.53 -5.66 -10.87
CA LYS A 199 15.80 -6.95 -11.47
C LYS A 199 16.79 -7.71 -10.60
N GLU A 200 16.34 -8.81 -10.01
CA GLU A 200 17.19 -9.76 -9.30
C GLU A 200 17.34 -11.00 -10.15
N GLU A 201 18.53 -11.18 -10.73
CA GLU A 201 18.86 -12.27 -11.65
C GLU A 201 17.86 -12.36 -12.82
N ASN A 202 16.87 -13.25 -12.70
CA ASN A 202 15.84 -13.54 -13.71
C ASN A 202 14.42 -13.16 -13.25
N THR A 203 14.28 -12.48 -12.11
CA THR A 203 12.99 -12.08 -11.55
C THR A 203 12.87 -10.57 -11.47
N SER A 204 11.65 -10.08 -11.70
CA SER A 204 11.29 -8.69 -11.43
C SER A 204 10.65 -8.65 -10.06
N VAL A 205 11.25 -7.86 -9.17
CA VAL A 205 10.78 -7.69 -7.80
C VAL A 205 10.26 -6.28 -7.65
N VAL A 206 9.05 -6.12 -7.12
CA VAL A 206 8.60 -4.80 -6.66
C VAL A 206 9.46 -4.46 -5.46
N ALA A 207 10.19 -3.35 -5.44
CA ALA A 207 11.05 -2.98 -4.32
C ALA A 207 10.37 -1.99 -3.37
N ASP A 208 9.57 -1.08 -3.90
CA ASP A 208 8.77 -0.16 -3.08
C ASP A 208 7.51 0.29 -3.82
N VAL A 209 6.47 0.65 -3.07
CA VAL A 209 5.19 1.15 -3.59
C VAL A 209 4.74 2.36 -2.78
N THR A 210 4.35 3.41 -3.47
CA THR A 210 3.80 4.62 -2.86
C THR A 210 2.50 5.06 -3.55
N SER A 211 1.77 5.98 -2.93
CA SER A 211 0.56 6.55 -3.52
C SER A 211 0.31 8.00 -3.13
N VAL A 212 -0.43 8.71 -3.97
CA VAL A 212 -0.90 10.07 -3.71
C VAL A 212 -2.33 10.24 -4.17
N GLN A 213 -3.19 10.80 -3.31
CA GLN A 213 -4.54 11.19 -3.69
C GLN A 213 -4.51 12.55 -4.40
N ILE A 214 -5.28 12.68 -5.48
CA ILE A 214 -5.52 13.92 -6.24
C ILE A 214 -7.02 14.17 -6.38
N ILE A 215 -7.39 15.36 -6.85
CA ILE A 215 -8.76 15.72 -7.18
C ILE A 215 -8.81 16.21 -8.63
N VAL A 216 -9.49 15.49 -9.51
CA VAL A 216 -9.72 15.91 -10.90
C VAL A 216 -10.87 16.92 -10.94
N LYS A 217 -10.67 18.02 -11.67
CA LYS A 217 -11.67 19.07 -11.94
C LYS A 217 -11.93 19.18 -13.42
N SER A 218 -13.18 19.46 -13.81
CA SER A 218 -13.46 19.88 -15.19
C SER A 218 -12.59 21.07 -15.55
N THR A 219 -11.99 21.03 -16.75
CA THR A 219 -11.57 22.26 -17.40
C THR A 219 -12.86 23.06 -17.63
N GLU A 220 -13.02 24.24 -17.03
CA GLU A 220 -14.13 25.09 -17.42
C GLU A 220 -14.09 25.27 -18.94
N SER A 221 -15.17 24.87 -19.63
CA SER A 221 -15.35 25.23 -21.02
C SER A 221 -15.35 26.76 -21.08
N LYS A 222 -14.35 27.35 -21.74
CA LYS A 222 -14.47 28.72 -22.26
C LYS A 222 -15.52 28.71 -23.38
N ASP A 223 -16.78 28.56 -23.02
CA ASP A 223 -17.95 28.81 -23.87
C ASP A 223 -18.87 29.82 -23.18
N THR A 224 -18.29 30.88 -22.62
CA THR A 224 -19.00 32.16 -22.66
C THR A 224 -18.63 32.79 -24.00
N PRO A 225 -19.55 32.92 -24.98
CA PRO A 225 -19.32 33.87 -26.05
C PRO A 225 -18.96 35.20 -25.38
N SER A 226 -17.79 35.74 -25.71
CA SER A 226 -17.35 37.03 -25.19
C SER A 226 -18.48 38.04 -25.39
N PHE A 227 -18.67 38.97 -24.46
CA PHE A 227 -19.72 39.99 -24.55
C PHE A 227 -19.72 40.73 -25.91
N GLU A 228 -18.61 40.70 -26.66
CA GLU A 228 -18.53 41.20 -28.04
C GLU A 228 -19.42 40.44 -29.04
N ALA A 229 -19.56 39.12 -28.93
CA ALA A 229 -20.43 38.33 -29.80
C ALA A 229 -21.93 38.60 -29.52
N ILE A 230 -22.26 38.92 -28.25
CA ILE A 230 -23.62 39.34 -27.86
C ILE A 230 -23.90 40.76 -28.38
N TYR A 231 -22.91 41.66 -28.35
CA TYR A 231 -23.06 43.02 -28.87
C TYR A 231 -23.21 43.07 -30.40
N LEU A 232 -22.45 42.23 -31.13
CA LEU A 232 -22.56 42.15 -32.60
C LEU A 232 -23.92 41.61 -33.07
N THR A 233 -24.48 40.63 -32.37
CA THR A 233 -25.79 40.04 -32.73
C THR A 233 -26.95 40.99 -32.43
N LEU A 234 -26.90 41.76 -31.34
CA LEU A 234 -27.87 42.82 -31.03
C LEU A 234 -27.83 43.98 -32.05
N ILE A 235 -26.63 44.41 -32.47
CA ILE A 235 -26.48 45.47 -33.48
C ILE A 235 -27.05 45.03 -34.85
N LEU A 236 -26.82 43.79 -35.29
CA LEU A 236 -27.41 43.27 -36.54
C LEU A 236 -28.95 43.20 -36.49
N LEU A 237 -29.54 42.90 -35.34
CA LEU A 237 -31.00 42.87 -35.16
C LEU A 237 -31.63 44.28 -35.24
N ILE A 238 -30.95 45.29 -34.68
CA ILE A 238 -31.40 46.68 -34.75
C ILE A 238 -31.28 47.22 -36.19
N LEU A 239 -30.20 46.90 -36.91
CA LEU A 239 -29.99 47.32 -38.31
C LEU A 239 -30.94 46.65 -39.31
N THR A 240 -31.43 45.44 -39.03
CA THR A 240 -32.41 44.75 -39.89
C THR A 240 -33.86 45.20 -39.60
N SER A 241 -34.17 45.64 -38.38
CA SER A 241 -35.50 46.18 -38.04
C SER A 241 -35.78 47.57 -38.66
N THR A 242 -34.75 48.39 -38.83
CA THR A 242 -34.90 49.77 -39.36
C THR A 242 -35.05 49.83 -40.88
N LYS A 243 -34.74 48.76 -41.62
CA LYS A 243 -34.99 48.67 -43.07
C LYS A 243 -36.42 48.23 -43.44
N LYS A 244 -37.27 47.82 -42.48
CA LYS A 244 -38.65 47.39 -42.75
C LYS A 244 -39.75 48.43 -42.46
N LEU A 245 -39.41 49.62 -41.98
CA LEU A 245 -40.34 50.76 -41.84
C LEU A 245 -40.00 51.88 -42.83
N ARG A 246 -40.17 51.63 -44.13
CA ARG A 246 -40.47 52.65 -45.14
C ARG A 246 -41.41 52.03 -46.18
N LEU A 247 -42.71 52.18 -45.94
CA LEU A 247 -43.78 52.25 -46.92
C LEU A 247 -44.62 53.47 -46.54
#